data_AF-A0A935IH09-F1
#
_entry.id   AF-A0A935IH09-F1
#
_cell.length_a   1.000
_cell.length_b   1.000
_cell.length_c   1.000
_cell.angle_alpha   90.00
_cell.angle_beta   90.00
_cell.angle_gamma   90.00
#
_symmetry.space_group_name_H-M   'P 1'
#
loop_
_entity.id
_entity.type
_entity.pdbx_description
1 polymer ?
#
loop_
_entity_poly.entity_id
_entity_poly.type
_entity_poly.pdbx_seq_one_letter_code
_entity_poly.pdbx_strand_id
1 'polypeptide(L)'
;MHRRMLHALTLVLATALAGVVPAQIPQPTLSTRAPATTLTQVPVRIVRKPASLQHTATAITNRVLSKAALSGVLSGSIRLDTSALAGRLPSGPPARRALVVILENGGVMNNVDPALRQALNVNISTVTCGDWEFQLRAGETVVDLVARVAGQLGGNLACLNPANWRQQTFNPYSWLNDMSDQAIEDAVKSGSSLLNTQSHYDTVAVMEDADAVPDRVVNLIKRLAPGHIIDVHVLTHGWNEGFLGYNGNWFTQASFFVPLQAYRASGKSLNLRAVYQMNCVGGTLKDDWTALGAVVVNGTQQQYNNNMPHQYFHFLGYWLGIRGMSESSRRSYEDAALYTRPIYSLVGKGSMIDVSRLTTAGANQAATVTTAL
;
A
#
# COMPACT_ATOMS: atom_id res chain seq x y z
N MET A 1 -39.06 3.58 -52.61
CA MET A 1 -38.76 3.17 -51.21
C MET A 1 -37.25 3.26 -50.99
N HIS A 2 -36.86 3.88 -49.87
CA HIS A 2 -35.75 4.82 -49.76
C HIS A 2 -34.31 4.32 -50.05
N ARG A 3 -33.61 5.15 -50.84
CA ARG A 3 -32.16 5.21 -51.03
C ARG A 3 -31.50 6.07 -49.94
N ARG A 4 -30.26 5.70 -49.65
CA ARG A 4 -29.09 6.59 -49.49
C ARG A 4 -29.36 8.09 -49.73
N MET A 5 -29.21 8.89 -48.68
CA MET A 5 -29.08 10.36 -48.61
C MET A 5 -28.85 10.65 -47.10
N LEU A 6 -27.88 11.43 -46.63
CA LEU A 6 -27.71 12.86 -46.90
C LEU A 6 -26.29 13.30 -46.46
N HIS A 7 -25.44 13.64 -47.43
CA HIS A 7 -24.56 14.79 -47.33
C HIS A 7 -25.34 15.92 -48.01
N ALA A 8 -25.65 17.00 -47.30
CA ALA A 8 -25.91 18.35 -47.83
C ALA A 8 -26.25 19.27 -46.66
N LEU A 9 -25.44 20.29 -46.39
CA LEU A 9 -25.72 21.61 -46.96
C LEU A 9 -24.57 22.57 -46.65
N THR A 10 -23.88 22.96 -47.71
CA THR A 10 -22.94 24.07 -47.76
C THR A 10 -23.73 25.33 -48.14
N LEU A 11 -23.34 26.47 -47.54
CA LEU A 11 -23.29 27.79 -48.16
C LEU A 11 -24.59 28.64 -48.29
N VAL A 12 -24.82 29.52 -47.31
CA VAL A 12 -25.03 30.97 -47.55
C VAL A 12 -24.50 31.73 -46.34
N LEU A 13 -23.31 32.34 -46.46
CA LEU A 13 -23.01 33.75 -46.17
C LEU A 13 -21.48 33.91 -46.17
N ALA A 14 -20.98 34.32 -47.32
CA ALA A 14 -19.66 34.91 -47.43
C ALA A 14 -19.73 36.38 -47.02
N THR A 15 -18.59 36.88 -46.54
CA THR A 15 -18.16 38.29 -46.45
C THR A 15 -18.87 39.20 -45.45
N ALA A 16 -18.31 39.31 -44.24
CA ALA A 16 -17.85 40.58 -43.67
C ALA A 16 -17.17 40.35 -42.31
N LEU A 17 -15.85 40.24 -42.31
CA LEU A 17 -14.93 41.00 -41.45
C LEU A 17 -13.54 40.38 -41.55
N ALA A 18 -12.72 41.09 -42.30
CA ALA A 18 -11.28 40.91 -42.35
C ALA A 18 -10.67 41.14 -40.96
N GLY A 19 -9.58 40.41 -40.70
CA GLY A 19 -8.49 40.93 -39.89
C GLY A 19 -8.39 40.44 -38.44
N VAL A 20 -8.11 39.15 -38.24
CA VAL A 20 -7.13 38.74 -37.23
C VAL A 20 -6.37 37.52 -37.78
N VAL A 21 -5.10 37.74 -38.15
CA VAL A 21 -4.16 36.67 -38.49
C VAL A 21 -3.78 35.95 -37.20
N PRO A 22 -4.01 34.63 -37.04
CA PRO A 22 -3.38 33.92 -35.95
C PRO A 22 -1.88 33.83 -36.24
N ALA A 23 -1.08 34.36 -35.33
CA ALA A 23 0.38 34.26 -35.37
C ALA A 23 0.77 32.78 -35.53
N GLN A 24 1.51 32.47 -36.60
CA GLN A 24 2.19 31.19 -36.74
C GLN A 24 3.15 31.03 -35.57
N ILE A 25 2.84 30.07 -34.68
CA ILE A 25 3.83 29.57 -33.74
C ILE A 25 4.91 28.90 -34.58
N PRO A 26 6.19 29.31 -34.50
CA PRO A 26 7.25 28.67 -35.26
C PRO A 26 7.37 27.21 -34.82
N GLN A 27 7.22 26.30 -35.79
CA GLN A 27 7.62 24.92 -35.60
C GLN A 27 9.14 24.88 -35.36
N PRO A 28 9.64 24.19 -34.34
CA PRO A 28 11.07 24.04 -34.14
C PRO A 28 11.64 23.27 -35.34
N THR A 29 12.51 23.95 -36.09
CA THR A 29 13.34 23.34 -37.12
C THR A 29 14.31 22.37 -36.45
N LEU A 30 14.14 21.08 -36.73
CA LEU A 30 15.13 20.06 -36.41
C LEU A 30 16.40 20.36 -37.20
N SER A 31 17.40 20.89 -36.50
CA SER A 31 18.75 21.10 -37.02
C SER A 31 19.33 19.77 -37.49
N THR A 32 19.73 19.74 -38.76
CA THR A 32 20.46 18.65 -39.38
C THR A 32 21.93 18.67 -38.94
N ARG A 33 22.43 17.48 -38.56
CA ARG A 33 23.85 17.13 -38.33
C ARG A 33 24.58 17.87 -37.19
N ALA A 34 24.51 17.27 -35.99
CA ALA A 34 25.67 17.22 -35.11
C ALA A 34 26.53 16.00 -35.49
N PRO A 35 27.87 16.11 -35.58
CA PRO A 35 28.73 14.96 -35.78
C PRO A 35 28.61 14.00 -34.59
N ALA A 36 28.55 12.70 -34.88
CA ALA A 36 28.54 11.64 -33.87
C ALA A 36 29.76 11.77 -32.97
N THR A 37 29.57 12.35 -31.80
CA THR A 37 30.56 12.29 -30.73
C THR A 37 30.37 10.93 -30.09
N THR A 38 31.40 10.08 -30.18
CA THR A 38 31.43 8.80 -29.48
C THR A 38 31.30 9.09 -27.99
N LEU A 39 30.10 8.90 -27.44
CA LEU A 39 29.89 8.89 -26.00
C LEU A 39 30.70 7.72 -25.44
N THR A 40 31.86 8.04 -24.88
CA THR A 40 32.52 7.15 -23.94
C THR A 40 31.51 6.91 -22.83
N GLN A 41 31.16 5.63 -22.62
CA GLN A 41 30.18 5.23 -21.62
C GLN A 41 30.51 5.89 -20.29
N VAL A 42 29.65 6.81 -19.85
CA VAL A 42 29.68 7.32 -18.49
C VAL A 42 29.20 6.16 -17.61
N PRO A 43 30.00 5.67 -16.64
CA PRO A 43 29.55 4.61 -15.75
C PRO A 43 28.39 5.17 -14.91
N VAL A 44 27.18 4.69 -15.21
CA VAL A 44 26.00 4.95 -14.40
C VAL A 44 26.19 4.24 -13.07
N ARG A 45 26.47 5.03 -12.02
CA ARG A 45 26.69 4.57 -10.66
C ARG A 45 25.34 4.35 -9.97
N ILE A 46 24.93 3.10 -9.80
CA ILE A 46 23.75 2.74 -9.00
C ILE A 46 24.21 1.77 -7.90
N VAL A 47 24.05 2.18 -6.64
CA VAL A 47 24.63 1.56 -5.42
C VAL A 47 23.56 0.81 -4.64
N ARG A 48 23.55 -0.52 -4.42
CA ARG A 48 23.15 -1.30 -3.18
C ARG A 48 23.13 -2.86 -3.37
N LYS A 49 23.10 -3.61 -2.24
CA LYS A 49 23.46 -5.01 -1.86
C LYS A 49 22.31 -5.70 -0.99
N PRO A 50 22.49 -6.90 -0.36
CA PRO A 50 21.45 -7.94 -0.18
C PRO A 50 21.11 -8.42 1.26
N ALA A 51 20.19 -9.41 1.30
CA ALA A 51 19.96 -10.59 2.18
C ALA A 51 20.06 -10.52 3.73
N SER A 52 18.88 -10.72 4.34
CA SER A 52 18.46 -11.11 5.72
C SER A 52 19.46 -11.20 6.89
N LEU A 53 19.12 -10.55 8.03
CA LEU A 53 18.60 -11.19 9.27
C LEU A 53 18.37 -10.17 10.42
N GLN A 54 17.45 -10.57 11.30
CA GLN A 54 16.89 -10.01 12.56
C GLN A 54 17.59 -8.82 13.29
N HIS A 55 16.77 -7.82 13.64
CA HIS A 55 16.57 -7.18 14.96
C HIS A 55 16.30 -5.66 14.88
N THR A 56 15.56 -5.20 15.90
CA THR A 56 14.93 -3.90 16.13
C THR A 56 15.89 -2.72 16.17
N ALA A 57 15.88 -1.86 15.15
CA ALA A 57 16.09 -0.41 15.23
C ALA A 57 16.05 0.23 13.82
N THR A 58 15.75 1.52 13.81
CA THR A 58 15.71 2.41 12.65
C THR A 58 16.98 2.38 11.80
N ALA A 59 16.91 2.68 10.50
CA ALA A 59 18.06 3.04 9.67
C ALA A 59 17.93 4.35 8.89
N ILE A 60 18.97 4.79 8.22
CA ILE A 60 18.95 5.70 7.08
C ILE A 60 20.05 5.15 6.16
N THR A 61 19.81 5.14 4.86
CA THR A 61 20.76 4.61 3.87
C THR A 61 20.85 5.58 2.70
N ASN A 62 21.96 5.57 1.96
CA ASN A 62 22.15 6.43 0.79
C ASN A 62 21.47 5.87 -0.48
N ARG A 63 20.25 5.34 -0.34
CA ARG A 63 19.20 5.48 -1.39
C ARG A 63 17.90 5.90 -0.71
N VAL A 64 16.92 6.19 -1.55
CA VAL A 64 15.50 5.97 -1.29
C VAL A 64 15.29 4.84 -0.26
N LEU A 65 14.88 5.27 0.93
CA LEU A 65 14.44 4.61 2.16
C LEU A 65 14.47 3.06 2.15
N SER A 66 15.27 2.44 3.02
CA SER A 66 15.23 0.98 3.31
C SER A 66 14.14 0.63 4.35
N LYS A 67 13.70 -0.64 4.43
CA LYS A 67 12.73 -1.19 5.43
C LYS A 67 12.98 -0.63 6.83
N ALA A 68 14.21 -0.83 7.30
CA ALA A 68 14.63 -0.37 8.62
C ALA A 68 14.58 1.16 8.75
N ALA A 69 14.76 1.90 7.66
CA ALA A 69 14.91 3.34 7.69
C ALA A 69 13.64 4.14 7.89
N LEU A 70 12.57 3.77 7.19
CA LEU A 70 11.24 4.28 7.53
C LEU A 70 10.81 3.71 8.87
N SER A 71 10.93 2.39 9.07
CA SER A 71 10.41 1.70 10.25
C SER A 71 10.83 2.37 11.55
N GLY A 72 12.10 2.74 11.74
CA GLY A 72 12.48 3.35 13.00
C GLY A 72 12.58 4.87 13.06
N VAL A 73 12.42 5.60 11.94
CA VAL A 73 12.14 7.04 12.02
C VAL A 73 10.73 7.21 12.57
N LEU A 74 9.89 6.18 12.40
CA LEU A 74 8.46 6.19 12.69
C LEU A 74 8.06 5.28 13.87
N SER A 75 8.90 4.32 14.27
CA SER A 75 8.70 3.47 15.46
C SER A 75 9.32 4.05 16.75
N GLY A 76 9.71 5.33 16.75
CA GLY A 76 10.36 6.01 17.88
C GLY A 76 9.50 6.15 19.14
N SER A 77 8.27 5.66 19.18
CA SER A 77 7.48 5.58 20.42
C SER A 77 6.48 4.43 20.39
N ILE A 78 6.36 3.79 21.55
CA ILE A 78 5.36 2.81 22.00
C ILE A 78 5.81 1.34 21.99
N ARG A 79 6.39 0.94 23.12
CA ARG A 79 6.13 -0.38 23.72
C ARG A 79 5.11 -0.18 24.83
N LEU A 80 4.01 -0.92 24.80
CA LEU A 80 3.13 -1.07 25.96
C LEU A 80 3.35 -2.45 26.57
N ASP A 81 3.84 -2.42 27.80
CA ASP A 81 3.89 -3.55 28.72
C ASP A 81 2.47 -4.02 29.02
N THR A 82 2.17 -5.28 28.71
CA THR A 82 0.85 -5.90 28.91
C THR A 82 0.74 -6.67 30.23
N SER A 83 1.71 -6.54 31.13
CA SER A 83 1.78 -7.31 32.37
C SER A 83 1.03 -6.67 33.56
N ALA A 84 -0.19 -6.21 33.34
CA ALA A 84 -1.19 -6.10 34.42
C ALA A 84 -2.57 -5.89 33.81
N LEU A 85 -3.48 -6.84 34.02
CA LEU A 85 -4.92 -6.62 34.27
C LEU A 85 -5.63 -7.96 34.35
N ALA A 86 -5.44 -8.63 35.49
CA ALA A 86 -6.39 -9.59 35.99
C ALA A 86 -7.53 -8.81 36.65
N GLY A 87 -8.72 -8.85 36.05
CA GLY A 87 -9.93 -8.28 36.61
C GLY A 87 -11.12 -8.71 35.79
N ARG A 88 -12.04 -9.47 36.39
CA ARG A 88 -13.33 -9.84 35.81
C ARG A 88 -14.05 -8.57 35.33
N LEU A 89 -14.28 -8.44 34.03
CA LEU A 89 -15.15 -7.40 33.48
C LEU A 89 -16.57 -7.92 33.28
N PRO A 90 -17.59 -7.08 33.51
CA PRO A 90 -19.01 -7.45 33.52
C PRO A 90 -19.64 -7.46 32.11
N SER A 91 -20.89 -7.94 32.06
CA SER A 91 -21.75 -8.17 30.89
C SER A 91 -22.29 -6.90 30.20
N GLY A 92 -21.39 -6.00 29.78
CA GLY A 92 -21.69 -4.89 28.87
C GLY A 92 -20.98 -5.05 27.52
N PRO A 93 -21.33 -4.27 26.48
CA PRO A 93 -20.56 -4.24 25.24
C PRO A 93 -19.09 -3.90 25.54
N PRO A 94 -18.12 -4.46 24.79
CA PRO A 94 -16.71 -4.25 25.08
C PRO A 94 -16.36 -2.76 25.04
N ALA A 95 -15.71 -2.27 26.09
CA ALA A 95 -15.35 -0.85 26.20
C ALA A 95 -14.10 -0.48 25.38
N ARG A 96 -13.26 -1.47 25.04
CA ARG A 96 -12.00 -1.26 24.32
C ARG A 96 -12.16 -1.45 22.82
N ARG A 97 -11.29 -0.83 22.04
CA ARG A 97 -11.24 -0.91 20.58
C ARG A 97 -9.93 -1.52 20.13
N ALA A 98 -10.01 -2.45 19.19
CA ALA A 98 -8.86 -3.02 18.53
C ALA A 98 -8.94 -2.78 17.02
N LEU A 99 -7.79 -2.46 16.43
CA LEU A 99 -7.59 -2.44 14.99
C LEU A 99 -6.69 -3.61 14.60
N VAL A 100 -7.18 -4.47 13.71
CA VAL A 100 -6.39 -5.54 13.07
C VAL A 100 -6.15 -5.14 11.62
N VAL A 101 -4.89 -4.92 11.24
CA VAL A 101 -4.50 -4.65 9.86
C VAL A 101 -3.87 -5.92 9.29
N ILE A 102 -4.43 -6.48 8.23
CA ILE A 102 -3.85 -7.58 7.47
C ILE A 102 -3.18 -6.98 6.25
N LEU A 103 -1.86 -7.11 6.13
CA LEU A 103 -1.06 -6.37 5.17
C LEU A 103 -0.13 -7.31 4.39
N GLU A 104 -0.46 -7.53 3.12
CA GLU A 104 0.25 -8.43 2.20
C GLU A 104 0.08 -7.92 0.78
N ASN A 105 0.84 -6.88 0.43
CA ASN A 105 0.68 -6.25 -0.87
C ASN A 105 1.45 -6.99 -1.97
N GLY A 106 2.46 -7.79 -1.62
CA GLY A 106 3.17 -8.70 -2.53
C GLY A 106 3.97 -7.97 -3.62
N GLY A 107 4.18 -6.67 -3.47
CA GLY A 107 4.82 -5.76 -4.41
C GLY A 107 3.99 -5.40 -5.64
N VAL A 108 4.48 -4.41 -6.40
CA VAL A 108 3.78 -3.88 -7.59
C VAL A 108 3.84 -4.82 -8.79
N MET A 109 4.75 -5.80 -8.79
CA MET A 109 5.08 -6.55 -10.00
C MET A 109 3.99 -7.52 -10.45
N ASN A 110 3.02 -7.84 -9.58
CA ASN A 110 1.86 -8.67 -9.95
C ASN A 110 0.94 -8.02 -10.99
N ASN A 111 0.99 -6.69 -11.13
CA ASN A 111 0.14 -5.93 -12.04
C ASN A 111 0.88 -5.32 -13.24
N VAL A 112 2.19 -5.54 -13.33
CA VAL A 112 3.04 -5.03 -14.42
C VAL A 112 2.76 -5.82 -15.71
N ASP A 113 2.86 -5.12 -16.84
CA ASP A 113 2.74 -5.71 -18.17
C ASP A 113 3.66 -6.94 -18.33
N PRO A 114 3.18 -8.07 -18.91
CA PRO A 114 3.99 -9.28 -19.04
C PRO A 114 5.31 -9.08 -19.79
N ALA A 115 5.37 -8.22 -20.82
CA ALA A 115 6.59 -7.96 -21.57
C ALA A 115 7.59 -7.17 -20.72
N LEU A 116 7.13 -6.17 -19.97
CA LEU A 116 7.98 -5.46 -19.02
C LEU A 116 8.47 -6.38 -17.89
N ARG A 117 7.59 -7.26 -17.36
CA ARG A 117 7.95 -8.30 -16.39
C ARG A 117 9.06 -9.21 -16.94
N GLN A 118 8.93 -9.68 -18.18
CA GLN A 118 9.95 -10.49 -18.83
C GLN A 118 11.27 -9.73 -19.01
N ALA A 119 11.21 -8.46 -19.44
CA ALA A 119 12.39 -7.63 -19.64
C ALA A 119 13.14 -7.34 -18.32
N LEU A 120 12.41 -7.23 -17.21
CA LEU A 120 13.00 -7.01 -15.87
C LEU A 120 13.48 -8.31 -15.21
N ASN A 121 12.97 -9.47 -15.62
CA ASN A 121 13.34 -10.76 -15.06
C ASN A 121 14.64 -11.29 -15.67
N VAL A 122 15.70 -10.48 -15.54
CA VAL A 122 17.05 -10.80 -16.02
C VAL A 122 18.04 -10.63 -14.88
N ASN A 123 19.04 -11.51 -14.83
CA ASN A 123 20.10 -11.40 -13.85
C ASN A 123 21.18 -10.44 -14.36
N ILE A 124 21.39 -9.34 -13.67
CA ILE A 124 22.43 -8.36 -13.96
C ILE A 124 23.58 -8.57 -12.98
N SER A 125 24.76 -8.87 -13.51
CA SER A 125 26.00 -8.88 -12.73
C SER A 125 26.56 -7.46 -12.62
N THR A 126 26.86 -7.04 -11.40
CA THR A 126 27.50 -5.76 -11.09
C THR A 126 28.66 -5.97 -10.12
N VAL A 127 29.59 -5.01 -10.09
CA VAL A 127 30.74 -5.03 -9.18
C VAL A 127 30.50 -4.01 -8.08
N THR A 128 30.61 -4.44 -6.83
CA THR A 128 30.33 -3.60 -5.65
C THR A 128 31.32 -3.88 -4.53
N CYS A 129 31.60 -2.87 -3.70
CA CYS A 129 32.41 -3.00 -2.49
C CYS A 129 31.59 -3.31 -1.21
N GLY A 130 30.26 -3.47 -1.32
CA GLY A 130 29.35 -3.69 -0.17
C GLY A 130 28.19 -2.68 -0.09
N ASP A 131 27.35 -2.79 0.95
CA ASP A 131 26.34 -1.78 1.32
C ASP A 131 26.76 -1.07 2.58
N TRP A 132 26.13 0.08 2.69
CA TRP A 132 26.06 0.95 3.84
C TRP A 132 24.63 0.88 4.39
N GLU A 133 24.49 0.31 5.57
CA GLU A 133 23.30 0.45 6.39
C GLU A 133 23.65 1.26 7.63
N PHE A 134 22.98 2.39 7.84
CA PHE A 134 23.22 3.20 9.02
C PHE A 134 21.99 3.14 9.91
N GLN A 135 22.05 2.40 11.01
CA GLN A 135 20.91 2.29 11.91
C GLN A 135 20.82 3.50 12.86
N LEU A 136 19.72 4.28 12.93
CA LEU A 136 19.48 5.23 14.04
C LEU A 136 19.34 4.40 15.32
N ARG A 137 20.22 4.63 16.28
CA ARG A 137 20.18 3.95 17.57
C ARG A 137 19.11 4.56 18.45
N ALA A 138 18.61 3.80 19.41
CA ALA A 138 17.68 4.34 20.41
C ALA A 138 18.32 5.54 21.13
N GLY A 139 17.62 6.69 21.14
CA GLY A 139 18.10 7.94 21.72
C GLY A 139 19.07 8.76 20.84
N GLU A 140 19.42 8.27 19.65
CA GLU A 140 20.26 9.01 18.70
C GLU A 140 19.41 9.98 17.87
N THR A 141 19.88 11.22 17.72
CA THR A 141 19.22 12.20 16.86
C THR A 141 19.61 11.99 15.40
N VAL A 142 18.86 12.59 14.47
CA VAL A 142 19.24 12.62 13.04
C VAL A 142 20.63 13.24 12.85
N VAL A 143 21.00 14.22 13.68
CA VAL A 143 22.31 14.88 13.62
C VAL A 143 23.43 13.92 14.01
N ASP A 144 23.25 13.15 15.08
CA ASP A 144 24.21 12.15 15.54
C ASP A 144 24.44 11.06 14.48
N LEU A 145 23.35 10.63 13.83
CA LEU A 145 23.43 9.69 12.73
C LEU A 145 24.16 10.27 11.53
N VAL A 146 23.90 11.53 11.14
CA VAL A 146 24.63 12.19 10.06
C VAL A 146 26.12 12.29 10.39
N ALA A 147 26.49 12.62 11.63
CA ALA A 147 27.88 12.67 12.07
C ALA A 147 28.56 11.29 12.00
N ARG A 148 27.85 10.22 12.39
CA ARG A 148 28.37 8.85 12.32
C ARG A 148 28.45 8.33 10.88
N VAL A 149 27.47 8.66 10.04
CA VAL A 149 27.52 8.41 8.60
C VAL A 149 28.74 9.09 8.00
N ALA A 150 28.98 10.36 8.31
CA ALA A 150 30.14 11.10 7.85
C ALA A 150 31.47 10.46 8.32
N GLY A 151 31.54 10.04 9.59
CA GLY A 151 32.70 9.33 10.14
C GLY A 151 32.95 7.96 9.47
N GLN A 152 31.89 7.20 9.20
CA GLN A 152 31.98 5.94 8.47
C GLN A 152 32.36 6.15 7.00
N LEU A 153 31.81 7.18 6.33
CA LEU A 153 32.24 7.58 4.99
C LEU A 153 33.73 7.93 4.93
N GLY A 154 34.28 8.50 6.01
CA GLY A 154 35.73 8.70 6.16
C GLY A 154 36.54 7.39 6.25
N GLY A 155 35.99 6.35 6.87
CA GLY A 155 36.56 4.99 6.88
C GLY A 155 36.42 4.22 5.55
N ASN A 156 35.64 4.74 4.60
CA ASN A 156 35.24 4.03 3.38
C ASN A 156 36.15 4.21 2.18
N LEU A 157 37.35 4.73 2.41
CA LEU A 157 38.41 4.66 1.43
C LEU A 157 38.72 3.20 1.01
N ALA A 158 38.32 2.21 1.81
CA ALA A 158 38.35 0.79 1.42
C ALA A 158 37.60 0.50 0.10
N CYS A 159 36.52 1.23 -0.21
CA CYS A 159 35.82 1.10 -1.49
C CYS A 159 36.57 1.75 -2.66
N LEU A 160 37.57 2.60 -2.41
CA LEU A 160 38.45 3.12 -3.46
C LEU A 160 39.48 2.09 -3.92
N ASN A 161 39.71 1.03 -3.14
CA ASN A 161 40.54 -0.11 -3.55
C ASN A 161 39.68 -1.15 -4.29
N PRO A 162 39.87 -1.34 -5.61
CA PRO A 162 39.13 -2.33 -6.38
C PRO A 162 39.32 -3.78 -5.90
N ALA A 163 40.40 -4.08 -5.16
CA ALA A 163 40.61 -5.41 -4.57
C ALA A 163 39.55 -5.78 -3.52
N ASN A 164 38.85 -4.78 -2.97
CA ASN A 164 37.73 -4.99 -2.05
C ASN A 164 36.38 -5.13 -2.78
N TRP A 165 36.38 -5.04 -4.11
CA TRP A 165 35.18 -5.19 -4.89
C TRP A 165 34.88 -6.66 -5.14
N ARG A 166 33.59 -7.01 -5.12
CA ARG A 166 33.09 -8.34 -5.43
C ARG A 166 31.98 -8.24 -6.45
N GLN A 167 31.88 -9.25 -7.30
CA GLN A 167 30.77 -9.39 -8.22
C GLN A 167 29.52 -9.84 -7.46
N GLN A 168 28.38 -9.22 -7.77
CA GLN A 168 27.08 -9.61 -7.27
C GLN A 168 26.10 -9.66 -8.43
N THR A 169 25.17 -10.60 -8.37
CA THR A 169 24.08 -10.73 -9.33
C THR A 169 22.81 -10.22 -8.67
N PHE A 170 22.06 -9.36 -9.36
CA PHE A 170 20.73 -8.93 -8.92
C PHE A 170 19.71 -9.10 -10.04
N ASN A 171 18.46 -9.28 -9.65
CA ASN A 171 17.33 -9.38 -10.57
C ASN A 171 16.43 -8.13 -10.37
N PRO A 172 16.32 -7.24 -11.37
CA PRO A 172 15.50 -6.02 -11.26
C PRO A 172 14.03 -6.31 -10.93
N TYR A 173 13.47 -7.39 -11.45
CA TYR A 173 12.09 -7.80 -11.16
C TYR A 173 11.90 -8.09 -9.67
N SER A 174 12.72 -8.96 -9.09
CA SER A 174 12.65 -9.27 -7.65
C SER A 174 12.91 -8.03 -6.80
N TRP A 175 13.93 -7.24 -7.15
CA TRP A 175 14.28 -6.03 -6.41
C TRP A 175 13.15 -4.99 -6.39
N LEU A 176 12.52 -4.72 -7.54
CA LEU A 176 11.39 -3.79 -7.62
C LEU A 176 10.21 -4.31 -6.82
N ASN A 177 9.94 -5.62 -6.88
CA ASN A 177 8.86 -6.22 -6.13
C ASN A 177 9.08 -6.01 -4.62
N ASP A 178 10.22 -6.46 -4.11
CA ASP A 178 10.56 -6.40 -2.68
C ASP A 178 10.62 -4.95 -2.17
N MET A 179 11.18 -4.02 -2.96
CA MET A 179 11.25 -2.61 -2.58
C MET A 179 9.87 -1.97 -2.51
N SER A 180 9.02 -2.24 -3.48
CA SER A 180 7.68 -1.68 -3.52
C SER A 180 6.80 -2.26 -2.42
N ASP A 181 6.93 -3.56 -2.16
CA ASP A 181 6.27 -4.25 -1.07
C ASP A 181 6.62 -3.59 0.26
N GLN A 182 7.92 -3.39 0.46
CA GLN A 182 8.42 -2.73 1.65
C GLN A 182 7.94 -1.29 1.81
N ALA A 183 8.05 -0.49 0.76
CA ALA A 183 7.73 0.92 0.82
C ALA A 183 6.26 1.12 1.22
N ILE A 184 5.36 0.26 0.74
CA ILE A 184 3.94 0.29 1.08
C ILE A 184 3.73 -0.13 2.53
N GLU A 185 4.36 -1.21 2.99
CA GLU A 185 4.27 -1.66 4.39
C GLU A 185 4.72 -0.57 5.36
N ASP A 186 5.88 0.00 5.08
CA ASP A 186 6.46 1.06 5.87
C ASP A 186 5.57 2.28 5.88
N ALA A 187 5.04 2.67 4.71
CA ALA A 187 4.11 3.78 4.62
C ALA A 187 2.88 3.52 5.50
N VAL A 188 2.27 2.32 5.46
CA VAL A 188 1.12 1.94 6.32
C VAL A 188 1.45 2.10 7.81
N LYS A 189 2.60 1.55 8.26
CA LYS A 189 3.08 1.67 9.64
C LYS A 189 3.29 3.14 10.04
N SER A 190 3.93 3.90 9.16
CA SER A 190 4.23 5.33 9.32
C SER A 190 2.98 6.17 9.41
N GLY A 191 2.04 5.97 8.49
CA GLY A 191 0.76 6.68 8.44
C GLY A 191 -0.05 6.42 9.70
N SER A 192 -0.02 5.20 10.23
CA SER A 192 -0.67 4.88 11.51
C SER A 192 -0.07 5.68 12.68
N SER A 193 1.26 5.83 12.73
CA SER A 193 1.91 6.68 13.74
C SER A 193 1.60 8.17 13.54
N LEU A 194 1.68 8.67 12.30
CA LEU A 194 1.47 10.07 11.97
C LEU A 194 0.03 10.53 12.25
N LEU A 195 -0.94 9.65 11.97
CA LEU A 195 -2.36 9.92 12.21
C LEU A 195 -2.81 9.56 13.64
N ASN A 196 -1.86 9.20 14.51
CA ASN A 196 -2.08 8.86 15.91
C ASN A 196 -3.19 7.81 16.11
N THR A 197 -3.18 6.73 15.32
CA THR A 197 -4.19 5.65 15.44
C THR A 197 -4.32 5.14 16.87
N GLN A 198 -3.22 5.15 17.63
CA GLN A 198 -3.19 4.71 19.02
C GLN A 198 -4.00 5.58 19.98
N SER A 199 -4.34 6.83 19.64
CA SER A 199 -5.30 7.61 20.45
C SER A 199 -6.75 7.19 20.24
N HIS A 200 -7.05 6.39 19.21
CA HIS A 200 -8.41 5.93 18.88
C HIS A 200 -8.65 4.45 19.18
N TYR A 201 -7.58 3.66 19.30
CA TYR A 201 -7.62 2.22 19.54
C TYR A 201 -6.72 1.84 20.73
N ASP A 202 -7.24 1.03 21.64
CA ASP A 202 -6.48 0.44 22.75
C ASP A 202 -5.45 -0.58 22.27
N THR A 203 -5.69 -1.19 21.10
CA THR A 203 -4.79 -2.17 20.50
C THR A 203 -4.75 -1.97 18.99
N VAL A 204 -3.55 -1.85 18.43
CA VAL A 204 -3.32 -1.88 16.98
C VAL A 204 -2.39 -3.04 16.68
N ALA A 205 -2.87 -4.01 15.90
CA ALA A 205 -2.11 -5.18 15.49
C ALA A 205 -1.96 -5.16 13.96
N VAL A 206 -0.74 -5.01 13.47
CA VAL A 206 -0.41 -5.12 12.04
C VAL A 206 0.15 -6.52 11.80
N MET A 207 -0.57 -7.30 11.00
CA MET A 207 -0.25 -8.67 10.62
C MET A 207 0.34 -8.60 9.20
N GLU A 208 1.66 -8.71 9.11
CA GLU A 208 2.46 -8.69 7.88
C GLU A 208 3.40 -9.89 7.85
N ASP A 209 3.94 -10.22 6.69
CA ASP A 209 4.86 -11.32 6.48
C ASP A 209 4.31 -12.62 7.12
N ALA A 210 5.16 -13.38 7.82
CA ALA A 210 4.79 -14.64 8.47
C ALA A 210 3.64 -14.54 9.49
N ASP A 211 3.23 -13.33 9.90
CA ASP A 211 2.04 -13.12 10.73
C ASP A 211 0.74 -13.03 9.92
N ALA A 212 0.80 -12.62 8.66
CA ALA A 212 -0.35 -12.50 7.76
C ALA A 212 -0.77 -13.85 7.14
N VAL A 213 -0.94 -14.87 7.97
CA VAL A 213 -1.46 -16.19 7.59
C VAL A 213 -2.77 -16.50 8.31
N PRO A 214 -3.70 -17.27 7.71
CA PRO A 214 -5.07 -17.43 8.22
C PRO A 214 -5.15 -17.81 9.69
N ASP A 215 -4.45 -18.85 10.12
CA ASP A 215 -4.50 -19.34 11.51
C ASP A 215 -4.08 -18.28 12.53
N ARG A 216 -3.05 -17.49 12.22
CA ARG A 216 -2.55 -16.44 13.13
C ARG A 216 -3.55 -15.31 13.27
N VAL A 217 -4.13 -14.86 12.16
CA VAL A 217 -5.15 -13.79 12.18
C VAL A 217 -6.44 -14.28 12.84
N VAL A 218 -6.90 -15.50 12.54
CA VAL A 218 -8.08 -16.11 13.20
C VAL A 218 -7.88 -16.16 14.71
N ASN A 219 -6.70 -16.61 15.16
CA ASN A 219 -6.38 -16.68 16.58
C ASN A 219 -6.28 -15.30 17.24
N LEU A 220 -5.72 -14.30 16.56
CA LEU A 220 -5.68 -12.92 17.02
C LEU A 220 -7.10 -12.36 17.21
N ILE A 221 -7.97 -12.49 16.21
CA ILE A 221 -9.36 -11.99 16.28
C ILE A 221 -10.11 -12.67 17.44
N LYS A 222 -10.02 -14.00 17.56
CA LYS A 222 -10.64 -14.76 18.66
C LYS A 222 -10.13 -14.32 20.03
N ARG A 223 -8.85 -13.99 20.15
CA ARG A 223 -8.24 -13.50 21.40
C ARG A 223 -8.72 -12.11 21.77
N LEU A 224 -8.88 -11.21 20.79
CA LEU A 224 -9.32 -9.83 21.03
C LEU A 224 -10.82 -9.74 21.33
N ALA A 225 -11.63 -10.58 20.67
CA ALA A 225 -13.08 -10.48 20.65
C ALA A 225 -13.76 -10.40 22.04
N PRO A 226 -13.34 -11.15 23.08
CA PRO A 226 -13.99 -11.06 24.40
C PRO A 226 -13.88 -9.67 25.06
N GLY A 227 -12.90 -8.85 24.67
CA GLY A 227 -12.60 -7.57 25.34
C GLY A 227 -12.64 -6.35 24.44
N HIS A 228 -12.81 -6.50 23.13
CA HIS A 228 -12.69 -5.41 22.16
C HIS A 228 -13.82 -5.38 21.14
N ILE A 229 -14.18 -4.16 20.72
CA ILE A 229 -14.80 -3.88 19.43
C ILE A 229 -13.68 -3.87 18.39
N ILE A 230 -13.79 -4.70 17.36
CA ILE A 230 -12.71 -4.94 16.40
C ILE A 230 -13.06 -4.27 15.07
N ASP A 231 -12.14 -3.44 14.58
CA ASP A 231 -12.09 -3.05 13.17
C ASP A 231 -11.01 -3.86 12.46
N VAL A 232 -11.27 -4.27 11.22
CA VAL A 232 -10.35 -5.05 10.39
C VAL A 232 -10.04 -4.27 9.11
N HIS A 233 -8.76 -4.01 8.84
CA HIS A 233 -8.32 -3.41 7.59
C HIS A 233 -7.56 -4.46 6.76
N VAL A 234 -8.07 -4.82 5.59
CA VAL A 234 -7.48 -5.79 4.66
C VAL A 234 -6.76 -5.03 3.55
N LEU A 235 -5.43 -5.05 3.56
CA LEU A 235 -4.55 -4.34 2.62
C LEU A 235 -3.72 -5.36 1.85
N THR A 236 -4.38 -6.15 1.01
CA THR A 236 -3.78 -7.32 0.36
C THR A 236 -4.21 -7.46 -1.10
N HIS A 237 -3.63 -8.41 -1.84
CA HIS A 237 -4.29 -8.88 -3.06
C HIS A 237 -5.58 -9.66 -2.75
N GLY A 238 -6.50 -9.67 -3.72
CA GLY A 238 -7.83 -10.26 -3.56
C GLY A 238 -8.34 -10.91 -4.83
N TRP A 239 -9.30 -11.80 -4.66
CA TRP A 239 -10.07 -12.49 -5.70
C TRP A 239 -11.49 -12.76 -5.14
N ASN A 240 -12.38 -13.33 -5.94
CA ASN A 240 -13.80 -13.40 -5.57
C ASN A 240 -14.07 -14.25 -4.31
N GLU A 241 -13.19 -15.22 -4.04
CA GLU A 241 -13.37 -16.22 -2.99
C GLU A 241 -12.43 -16.02 -1.79
N GLY A 242 -11.70 -14.89 -1.73
CA GLY A 242 -10.83 -14.59 -0.60
C GLY A 242 -9.80 -13.50 -0.83
N PHE A 243 -8.72 -13.57 -0.07
CA PHE A 243 -7.59 -12.66 -0.20
C PHE A 243 -6.26 -13.33 0.11
N LEU A 244 -5.18 -12.80 -0.45
CA LEU A 244 -3.85 -13.38 -0.38
C LEU A 244 -3.18 -13.00 0.93
N GLY A 245 -2.65 -14.00 1.64
CA GLY A 245 -1.72 -13.84 2.74
C GLY A 245 -0.28 -14.14 2.34
N TYR A 246 0.60 -14.16 3.33
CA TYR A 246 2.03 -14.38 3.13
C TYR A 246 2.32 -15.72 2.46
N ASN A 247 3.27 -15.71 1.52
CA ASN A 247 3.77 -16.89 0.83
C ASN A 247 2.66 -17.81 0.26
N GLY A 248 1.61 -17.22 -0.32
CA GLY A 248 0.53 -17.99 -0.95
C GLY A 248 -0.51 -18.55 0.02
N ASN A 249 -0.48 -18.18 1.31
CA ASN A 249 -1.48 -18.63 2.27
C ASN A 249 -2.77 -17.83 2.11
N TRP A 250 -3.73 -18.38 1.37
CA TRP A 250 -4.99 -17.71 1.09
C TRP A 250 -5.95 -17.69 2.29
N PHE A 251 -6.56 -16.54 2.51
CA PHE A 251 -7.70 -16.35 3.40
C PHE A 251 -8.99 -16.64 2.62
N THR A 252 -9.47 -17.87 2.74
CA THR A 252 -10.64 -18.40 2.01
C THR A 252 -11.77 -18.73 2.99
N GLN A 253 -12.89 -19.24 2.46
CA GLN A 253 -13.94 -19.84 3.28
C GLN A 253 -13.38 -20.85 4.29
N ALA A 254 -12.62 -21.85 3.82
CA ALA A 254 -12.16 -22.95 4.66
C ALA A 254 -11.10 -22.50 5.69
N SER A 255 -10.16 -21.64 5.28
CA SER A 255 -9.01 -21.26 6.12
C SER A 255 -9.30 -20.08 7.06
N PHE A 256 -10.30 -19.25 6.77
CA PHE A 256 -10.53 -18.01 7.53
C PHE A 256 -11.97 -17.83 8.00
N PHE A 257 -12.94 -17.79 7.09
CA PHE A 257 -14.32 -17.45 7.45
C PHE A 257 -15.02 -18.55 8.25
N VAL A 258 -14.95 -19.82 7.82
CA VAL A 258 -15.53 -20.97 8.53
C VAL A 258 -14.99 -21.10 9.96
N PRO A 259 -13.66 -21.01 10.22
CA PRO A 259 -13.14 -21.02 11.59
C PRO A 259 -13.67 -19.91 12.51
N LEU A 260 -14.02 -18.73 11.95
CA LEU A 260 -14.62 -17.61 12.69
C LEU A 260 -16.13 -17.80 12.86
N GLN A 261 -16.83 -18.33 11.86
CA GLN A 261 -18.24 -18.72 11.96
C GLN A 261 -18.45 -19.80 13.03
N ALA A 262 -17.58 -20.81 13.08
CA ALA A 262 -17.63 -21.86 14.11
C ALA A 262 -17.45 -21.28 15.53
N TYR A 263 -16.60 -20.27 15.69
CA TYR A 263 -16.45 -19.56 16.96
C TYR A 263 -17.73 -18.82 17.35
N ARG A 264 -18.43 -18.19 16.39
CA ARG A 264 -19.75 -17.59 16.63
C ARG A 264 -20.82 -18.62 16.98
N ALA A 265 -20.85 -19.74 16.27
CA ALA A 265 -21.78 -20.84 16.52
C ALA A 265 -21.62 -21.42 17.95
N SER A 266 -20.44 -21.27 18.56
CA SER A 266 -20.21 -21.61 19.98
C SER A 266 -20.79 -20.61 21.00
N GLY A 267 -21.58 -19.63 20.56
CA GLY A 267 -22.20 -18.61 21.40
C GLY A 267 -21.30 -17.41 21.72
N LYS A 268 -20.12 -17.31 21.10
CA LYS A 268 -19.15 -16.23 21.35
C LYS A 268 -19.29 -15.13 20.30
N SER A 269 -19.30 -13.87 20.72
CA SER A 269 -19.27 -12.75 19.77
C SER A 269 -17.85 -12.52 19.23
N LEU A 270 -17.74 -12.12 17.97
CA LEU A 270 -16.50 -11.58 17.38
C LEU A 270 -16.38 -10.07 17.56
N ASN A 271 -17.48 -9.38 17.87
CA ASN A 271 -17.52 -7.93 18.08
C ASN A 271 -16.90 -7.12 16.91
N LEU A 272 -17.09 -7.59 15.68
CA LEU A 272 -16.63 -6.90 14.48
C LEU A 272 -17.51 -5.67 14.21
N ARG A 273 -16.92 -4.48 14.14
CA ARG A 273 -17.64 -3.27 13.77
C ARG A 273 -17.43 -2.94 12.32
N ALA A 274 -16.20 -2.64 11.94
CA ALA A 274 -15.89 -2.15 10.62
C ALA A 274 -14.89 -3.04 9.91
N VAL A 275 -15.11 -3.31 8.63
CA VAL A 275 -14.13 -3.97 7.76
C VAL A 275 -13.84 -3.08 6.56
N TYR A 276 -12.62 -2.54 6.53
CA TYR A 276 -12.08 -1.82 5.39
C TYR A 276 -11.28 -2.78 4.51
N GLN A 277 -11.52 -2.75 3.21
CA GLN A 277 -11.01 -3.67 2.21
C GLN A 277 -10.37 -2.86 1.07
N MET A 278 -9.04 -2.94 1.02
CA MET A 278 -8.18 -2.45 -0.06
C MET A 278 -7.51 -3.64 -0.73
N ASN A 279 -8.35 -4.49 -1.31
CA ASN A 279 -7.99 -5.65 -2.11
C ASN A 279 -8.83 -5.70 -3.38
N CYS A 280 -8.32 -6.34 -4.42
CA CYS A 280 -9.09 -6.54 -5.65
C CYS A 280 -10.38 -7.29 -5.33
N VAL A 281 -11.49 -6.86 -5.95
CA VAL A 281 -12.82 -7.47 -5.86
C VAL A 281 -13.35 -7.71 -4.44
N GLY A 282 -12.84 -7.00 -3.43
CA GLY A 282 -13.19 -7.23 -2.02
C GLY A 282 -14.68 -7.08 -1.69
N GLY A 283 -15.46 -6.41 -2.55
CA GLY A 283 -16.91 -6.34 -2.43
C GLY A 283 -17.62 -7.70 -2.51
N THR A 284 -16.97 -8.72 -3.06
CA THR A 284 -17.49 -10.11 -3.08
C THR A 284 -17.51 -10.76 -1.70
N LEU A 285 -16.68 -10.29 -0.76
CA LEU A 285 -16.55 -10.84 0.59
C LEU A 285 -17.43 -10.13 1.62
N LYS A 286 -18.25 -9.15 1.21
CA LYS A 286 -19.10 -8.36 2.13
C LYS A 286 -20.08 -9.24 2.89
N ASP A 287 -20.67 -10.22 2.20
CA ASP A 287 -21.64 -11.13 2.82
C ASP A 287 -20.96 -12.03 3.84
N ASP A 288 -19.73 -12.46 3.59
CA ASP A 288 -18.94 -13.24 4.55
C ASP A 288 -18.61 -12.45 5.80
N TRP A 289 -18.13 -11.21 5.64
CA TRP A 289 -17.82 -10.32 6.76
C TRP A 289 -19.07 -9.94 7.58
N THR A 290 -20.19 -9.65 6.92
CA THR A 290 -21.46 -9.36 7.61
C THR A 290 -22.04 -10.62 8.27
N ALA A 291 -21.87 -11.81 7.68
CA ALA A 291 -22.17 -13.09 8.31
C ALA A 291 -21.26 -13.41 9.50
N LEU A 292 -20.11 -12.74 9.66
CA LEU A 292 -19.31 -12.74 10.89
C LEU A 292 -19.75 -11.68 11.90
N GLY A 293 -20.75 -10.85 11.58
CA GLY A 293 -21.32 -9.83 12.44
C GLY A 293 -20.72 -8.44 12.27
N ALA A 294 -19.95 -8.19 11.20
CA ALA A 294 -19.49 -6.83 10.89
C ALA A 294 -20.66 -5.88 10.65
N VAL A 295 -20.66 -4.72 11.32
CA VAL A 295 -21.69 -3.68 11.18
C VAL A 295 -21.58 -2.96 9.84
N VAL A 296 -20.36 -2.73 9.36
CA VAL A 296 -20.10 -2.09 8.08
C VAL A 296 -18.89 -2.69 7.39
N VAL A 297 -19.02 -2.89 6.07
CA VAL A 297 -17.96 -3.45 5.23
C VAL A 297 -17.91 -2.65 3.94
N ASN A 298 -16.73 -2.20 3.50
CA ASN A 298 -16.57 -1.64 2.16
C ASN A 298 -15.97 -2.68 1.19
N GLY A 299 -15.88 -2.32 -0.09
CA GLY A 299 -15.13 -3.09 -1.09
C GLY A 299 -15.52 -2.72 -2.52
N THR A 300 -14.66 -3.06 -3.48
CA THR A 300 -14.93 -2.88 -4.91
C THR A 300 -15.76 -4.02 -5.49
N GLN A 301 -16.60 -3.74 -6.50
CA GLN A 301 -17.42 -4.79 -7.13
C GLN A 301 -16.54 -5.85 -7.84
N GLN A 302 -17.15 -7.00 -8.14
CA GLN A 302 -16.54 -8.28 -8.56
C GLN A 302 -15.56 -8.24 -9.75
N GLN A 303 -15.53 -7.17 -10.54
CA GLN A 303 -14.66 -7.07 -11.73
C GLN A 303 -13.57 -6.00 -11.59
N TYR A 304 -13.41 -5.43 -10.39
CA TYR A 304 -12.64 -4.20 -10.21
C TYR A 304 -11.62 -4.26 -9.10
N ASN A 305 -10.51 -3.57 -9.36
CA ASN A 305 -9.35 -3.55 -8.49
C ASN A 305 -9.43 -2.41 -7.47
N ASN A 306 -9.01 -2.72 -6.25
CA ASN A 306 -8.74 -1.73 -5.21
C ASN A 306 -7.28 -1.84 -4.78
N ASN A 307 -6.36 -1.49 -5.68
CA ASN A 307 -4.92 -1.69 -5.48
C ASN A 307 -4.14 -0.37 -5.44
N MET A 308 -4.71 0.66 -4.83
CA MET A 308 -4.07 1.98 -4.67
C MET A 308 -3.57 2.15 -3.24
N PRO A 309 -2.32 1.75 -2.91
CA PRO A 309 -1.85 1.65 -1.52
C PRO A 309 -1.92 2.98 -0.75
N HIS A 310 -1.74 4.12 -1.43
CA HIS A 310 -1.87 5.44 -0.81
C HIS A 310 -3.29 5.80 -0.40
N GLN A 311 -4.32 5.12 -0.94
CA GLN A 311 -5.70 5.29 -0.49
C GLN A 311 -5.82 5.08 1.02
N TYR A 312 -5.06 4.14 1.59
CA TYR A 312 -5.16 3.81 3.01
C TYR A 312 -4.89 5.01 3.92
N PHE A 313 -3.96 5.91 3.57
CA PHE A 313 -3.65 7.10 4.38
C PHE A 313 -4.81 8.08 4.42
N HIS A 314 -5.42 8.33 3.26
CA HIS A 314 -6.60 9.17 3.16
C HIS A 314 -7.76 8.53 3.93
N PHE A 315 -7.96 7.21 3.76
CA PHE A 315 -9.01 6.48 4.46
C PHE A 315 -8.86 6.63 5.97
N LEU A 316 -7.66 6.35 6.49
CA LEU A 316 -7.39 6.42 7.92
C LEU A 316 -7.60 7.84 8.45
N GLY A 317 -7.16 8.87 7.73
CA GLY A 317 -7.41 10.27 8.10
C GLY A 317 -8.90 10.63 8.18
N TYR A 318 -9.69 10.21 7.19
CA TYR A 318 -11.14 10.44 7.21
C TYR A 318 -11.86 9.62 8.29
N TRP A 319 -11.48 8.35 8.44
CA TRP A 319 -12.07 7.42 9.40
C TRP A 319 -11.83 7.85 10.85
N LEU A 320 -10.58 8.19 11.20
CA LEU A 320 -10.22 8.69 12.52
C LEU A 320 -10.79 10.09 12.78
N GLY A 321 -10.98 10.90 11.72
CA GLY A 321 -11.73 12.15 11.74
C GLY A 321 -13.25 11.98 11.92
N ILE A 322 -13.73 10.80 12.31
CA ILE A 322 -15.13 10.49 12.63
C ILE A 322 -16.05 10.66 11.41
N ARG A 323 -15.53 10.41 10.21
CA ARG A 323 -16.38 10.26 9.01
C ARG A 323 -16.89 8.83 8.94
N GLY A 324 -18.13 8.65 8.48
CA GLY A 324 -18.71 7.33 8.28
C GLY A 324 -17.87 6.49 7.31
N MET A 325 -17.93 5.16 7.43
CA MET A 325 -17.15 4.23 6.60
C MET A 325 -17.36 4.46 5.11
N SER A 326 -18.60 4.69 4.67
CA SER A 326 -18.93 4.97 3.26
C SER A 326 -18.22 6.21 2.74
N GLU A 327 -18.30 7.31 3.48
CA GLU A 327 -17.67 8.57 3.08
C GLU A 327 -16.15 8.48 3.12
N SER A 328 -15.58 7.88 4.18
CA SER A 328 -14.13 7.67 4.32
C SER A 328 -13.57 6.82 3.19
N SER A 329 -14.28 5.75 2.83
CA SER A 329 -13.92 4.86 1.72
C SER A 329 -13.98 5.60 0.39
N ARG A 330 -15.10 6.27 0.10
CA ARG A 330 -15.30 6.98 -1.18
C ARG A 330 -14.27 8.09 -1.39
N ARG A 331 -14.11 8.98 -0.41
CA ARG A 331 -13.16 10.10 -0.51
C ARG A 331 -11.72 9.63 -0.62
N SER A 332 -11.33 8.63 0.16
CA SER A 332 -9.97 8.10 0.06
C SER A 332 -9.67 7.56 -1.33
N TYR A 333 -10.64 6.86 -1.94
CA TYR A 333 -10.50 6.36 -3.30
C TYR A 333 -10.45 7.51 -4.32
N GLU A 334 -11.27 8.54 -4.15
CA GLU A 334 -11.24 9.75 -4.99
C GLU A 334 -9.88 10.43 -4.95
N ASP A 335 -9.36 10.69 -3.75
CA ASP A 335 -8.05 11.29 -3.54
C ASP A 335 -6.96 10.43 -4.19
N ALA A 336 -6.99 9.13 -3.94
CA ALA A 336 -6.02 8.20 -4.52
C ALA A 336 -6.11 8.14 -6.04
N ALA A 337 -7.31 8.17 -6.60
CA ALA A 337 -7.54 8.11 -8.04
C ALA A 337 -6.95 9.31 -8.78
N LEU A 338 -6.94 10.51 -8.18
CA LEU A 338 -6.35 11.72 -8.77
C LEU A 338 -4.87 11.51 -9.12
N TYR A 339 -4.10 10.89 -8.22
CA TYR A 339 -2.67 10.64 -8.41
C TYR A 339 -2.40 9.39 -9.26
N THR A 340 -3.26 8.39 -9.18
CA THR A 340 -3.01 7.08 -9.79
C THR A 340 -3.44 7.02 -11.24
N ARG A 341 -4.52 7.70 -11.63
CA ARG A 341 -5.08 7.65 -12.99
C ARG A 341 -4.06 8.03 -14.07
N PRO A 342 -3.25 9.10 -13.93
CA PRO A 342 -2.22 9.42 -14.91
C PRO A 342 -1.19 8.31 -15.08
N ILE A 343 -0.83 7.61 -14.01
CA ILE A 343 0.13 6.49 -14.06
C ILE A 343 -0.52 5.27 -14.72
N TYR A 344 -1.76 4.96 -14.35
CA TYR A 344 -2.48 3.80 -14.89
C TYR A 344 -2.91 4.00 -16.34
N SER A 345 -3.15 5.25 -16.78
CA SER A 345 -3.45 5.53 -18.19
C SER A 345 -2.26 5.25 -19.09
N LEU A 346 -1.03 5.52 -18.62
CA LEU A 346 0.20 5.22 -19.36
C LEU A 346 0.39 3.72 -19.61
N VAL A 347 -0.15 2.86 -18.74
CA VAL A 347 -0.07 1.39 -18.87
C VAL A 347 -1.39 0.76 -19.34
N GLY A 348 -2.29 1.55 -19.95
CA GLY A 348 -3.54 1.05 -20.55
C GLY A 348 -4.58 0.55 -19.55
N LYS A 349 -4.44 0.90 -18.26
CA LYS A 349 -5.23 0.39 -17.14
C LYS A 349 -6.05 1.45 -16.41
N GLY A 350 -6.09 2.69 -16.92
CA GLY A 350 -6.79 3.82 -16.30
C GLY A 350 -8.28 3.58 -16.05
N SER A 351 -8.95 2.79 -16.89
CA SER A 351 -10.36 2.42 -16.75
C SER A 351 -10.67 1.51 -15.55
N MET A 352 -9.63 0.96 -14.90
CA MET A 352 -9.79 0.17 -13.68
C MET A 352 -9.99 1.04 -12.44
N ILE A 353 -9.75 2.36 -12.52
CA ILE A 353 -9.86 3.30 -11.40
C ILE A 353 -11.14 4.12 -11.51
N ASP A 354 -12.22 3.62 -10.92
CA ASP A 354 -13.54 4.22 -10.97
C ASP A 354 -14.22 4.13 -9.60
N VAL A 355 -14.40 5.32 -9.01
CA VAL A 355 -14.92 5.54 -7.66
C VAL A 355 -16.34 4.98 -7.50
N SER A 356 -17.14 5.01 -8.58
CA SER A 356 -18.54 4.55 -8.54
C SER A 356 -18.68 3.05 -8.21
N ARG A 357 -17.56 2.33 -8.25
CA ARG A 357 -17.48 0.88 -8.03
C ARG A 357 -17.10 0.52 -6.61
N LEU A 358 -16.74 1.50 -5.78
CA LEU A 358 -16.55 1.30 -4.36
C LEU A 358 -17.90 1.32 -3.65
N THR A 359 -18.20 0.23 -2.95
CA THR A 359 -19.50 0.06 -2.29
C THR A 359 -19.32 -0.16 -0.80
N THR A 360 -20.33 0.22 -0.04
CA THR A 360 -20.46 -0.14 1.38
C THR A 360 -21.72 -0.97 1.59
N ALA A 361 -21.62 -1.98 2.46
CA ALA A 361 -22.73 -2.79 2.93
C ALA A 361 -22.70 -2.89 4.45
N GLY A 362 -23.78 -3.42 5.03
CA GLY A 362 -23.95 -3.60 6.46
C GLY A 362 -25.08 -2.76 7.05
N ALA A 363 -25.36 -3.00 8.34
CA ALA A 363 -26.48 -2.41 9.07
C ALA A 363 -26.36 -0.89 9.25
N ASN A 364 -25.14 -0.34 9.22
CA ASN A 364 -24.92 1.11 9.35
C ASN A 364 -23.75 1.59 8.48
N GLN A 365 -24.05 2.03 7.26
CA GLN A 365 -23.02 2.55 6.34
C GLN A 365 -22.37 3.86 6.80
N ALA A 366 -23.02 4.58 7.73
CA ALA A 366 -22.52 5.80 8.35
C ALA A 366 -21.77 5.53 9.66
N ALA A 367 -21.56 4.26 10.04
CA ALA A 367 -20.78 3.90 11.23
C ALA A 367 -19.40 4.56 11.17
N THR A 368 -18.96 5.10 12.31
CA THR A 368 -17.70 5.83 12.51
C THR A 368 -16.81 5.08 13.49
N VAL A 369 -15.57 5.55 13.67
CA VAL A 369 -14.64 5.01 14.67
C VAL A 369 -15.16 5.07 16.12
N THR A 370 -16.23 5.83 16.38
CA THR A 370 -16.87 5.93 17.71
C THR A 370 -18.19 5.19 17.84
N THR A 371 -18.73 4.64 16.75
CA THR A 371 -19.99 3.89 16.77
C THR A 371 -19.87 2.64 17.65
N ALA A 372 -20.84 2.45 18.55
CA ALA A 372 -21.02 1.23 19.32
C ALA A 372 -21.63 0.11 18.44
N LEU A 373 -21.46 -1.15 18.85
CA LEU A 373 -22.01 -2.32 18.14
C LEU A 373 -23.53 -2.39 18.20
#